data_AF-A0A954MMG8-F1
#
_entry.id   AF-A0A954MMG8-F1
#
_cell.length_a   1.000
_cell.length_b   1.000
_cell.length_c   1.000
_cell.angle_alpha   90.00
_cell.angle_beta   90.00
_cell.angle_gamma   90.00
#
_symmetry.space_group_name_H-M   'P 1'
#
loop_
_entity.id
_entity.type
_entity.pdbx_description
1 polymer ?
#
loop_
_entity_poly.entity_id
_entity_poly.type
_entity_poly.pdbx_seq_one_letter_code
_entity_poly.pdbx_strand_id
1 'polypeptide(L)'
;MLPGGVSSYEMILVGIVALLLFGKNLPDVARKAGKSLAEFKRGMMGLQREFQSAMDDSPSKSSYSRTASTTTPAASRRPEPLDDRMAEVRAPRFAPPAAPPHADS
;
A
#
# COMPACT_ATOMS: atom_id res chain seq x y z
N MET A 1 30.26 -24.82 8.40
CA MET A 1 30.48 -23.57 9.17
C MET A 1 30.84 -22.51 8.16
N LEU A 2 29.89 -21.64 7.77
CA LEU A 2 30.18 -20.54 6.85
C LEU A 2 30.32 -19.24 7.65
N PRO A 3 31.47 -18.55 7.59
CA PRO A 3 31.68 -17.26 8.22
C PRO A 3 30.95 -16.19 7.38
N GLY A 4 29.85 -15.63 7.89
CA GLY A 4 29.16 -14.52 7.22
C GLY A 4 27.65 -14.50 7.38
N GLY A 5 27.04 -15.58 7.87
CA GLY A 5 25.65 -15.54 8.31
C GLY A 5 25.60 -15.15 9.78
N VAL A 6 25.05 -13.98 10.10
CA VAL A 6 24.60 -13.69 11.47
C VAL A 6 23.67 -14.82 11.87
N SER A 7 24.13 -15.62 12.82
CA SER A 7 23.37 -16.76 13.28
C SER A 7 22.14 -16.26 14.03
N SER A 8 21.01 -16.97 13.94
CA SER A 8 19.79 -16.61 14.67
C SER A 8 20.05 -16.44 16.17
N TYR A 9 21.03 -17.19 16.70
CA TYR A 9 21.51 -17.09 18.07
C TYR A 9 22.21 -15.77 18.39
N GLU A 10 23.08 -15.25 17.51
CA GLU A 10 23.70 -13.93 17.71
C GLU A 10 22.66 -12.81 17.74
N MET A 11 21.65 -12.85 16.86
CA MET A 11 20.59 -11.84 16.85
C MET A 11 19.78 -11.85 18.16
N ILE A 12 19.51 -13.04 18.72
CA ILE A 12 18.88 -13.17 20.03
C ILE A 12 19.79 -12.60 21.13
N LEU A 13 21.08 -12.93 21.13
CA LEU A 13 22.02 -12.45 22.14
C LEU A 13 22.15 -10.92 22.12
N VAL A 14 22.27 -10.32 20.92
CA VAL A 14 22.28 -8.86 20.75
C VAL A 14 20.95 -8.26 21.22
N GLY A 15 19.82 -8.90 20.92
CA GLY A 15 18.50 -8.49 21.43
C GLY A 15 18.43 -8.48 22.95
N ILE A 16 18.99 -9.50 23.62
CA ILE A 16 19.06 -9.56 25.09
C ILE A 16 19.93 -8.43 25.63
N VAL A 17 21.12 -8.21 25.07
CA VAL A 17 22.02 -7.11 25.50
C VAL A 17 21.34 -5.76 25.32
N ALA A 18 20.67 -5.53 24.18
CA ALA A 18 19.90 -4.32 23.94
C ALA A 18 18.75 -4.18 24.95
N LEU A 19 18.05 -5.26 25.31
CA LEU A 19 17.00 -5.22 26.32
C LEU A 19 17.56 -4.92 27.72
N LEU A 20 18.78 -5.35 28.05
CA LEU A 20 19.42 -5.00 29.32
C LEU A 20 19.85 -3.51 29.37
N LEU A 21 20.34 -2.96 28.25
CA LEU A 21 20.75 -1.56 28.14
C LEU A 21 19.55 -0.60 28.13
N PHE A 22 18.52 -0.91 27.33
CA PHE A 22 17.40 -0.01 27.06
C PHE A 22 16.14 -0.37 27.86
N GLY A 23 15.98 -1.63 28.28
CA GLY A 23 14.82 -2.11 29.02
C GLY A 23 13.51 -1.87 28.26
N LYS A 24 12.52 -1.31 28.97
CA LYS A 24 11.23 -0.93 28.41
C LYS A 24 11.28 0.17 27.35
N ASN A 25 12.41 0.89 27.22
CA ASN A 25 12.56 1.98 26.26
C ASN A 25 12.97 1.47 24.87
N LEU A 26 13.37 0.20 24.74
CA LEU A 26 13.73 -0.41 23.45
C LEU A 26 12.66 -0.21 22.35
N PRO A 27 11.36 -0.47 22.58
CA PRO A 27 10.32 -0.21 21.57
C PRO A 27 10.23 1.27 21.18
N ASP A 28 10.42 2.20 22.11
CA ASP A 28 10.40 3.64 21.81
C ASP A 28 11.61 4.06 20.97
N VAL A 29 12.81 3.54 21.28
CA VAL A 29 14.02 3.78 20.48
C VAL A 29 13.86 3.17 19.09
N ALA A 30 13.36 1.94 18.99
CA ALA A 30 13.11 1.29 17.71
C ALA A 30 12.08 2.04 16.86
N ARG A 31 11.02 2.57 17.48
CA ARG A 31 10.03 3.42 16.78
C ARG A 31 10.65 4.72 16.28
N LYS A 32 11.45 5.40 17.10
CA LYS A 32 12.15 6.65 16.70
C LYS A 32 13.16 6.39 15.59
N ALA A 33 14.00 5.37 15.72
CA ALA A 33 14.97 4.97 14.72
C ALA A 33 14.28 4.51 13.42
N GLY A 34 13.26 3.68 13.53
CA GLY A 34 12.46 3.20 12.39
C GLY A 34 11.74 4.31 11.64
N LYS A 35 11.24 5.33 12.35
CA LYS A 35 10.66 6.51 11.73
C LYS A 35 11.71 7.29 10.92
N SER A 36 12.90 7.52 11.48
CA SER A 36 14.00 8.18 10.75
C SER A 36 14.42 7.41 9.48
N LEU A 37 14.51 6.08 9.58
CA LEU A 37 14.86 5.23 8.45
C LEU A 37 13.75 5.17 7.41
N ALA A 38 12.48 5.20 7.82
CA ALA A 38 11.33 5.24 6.92
C ALA A 38 11.25 6.56 6.14
N GLU A 39 11.52 7.69 6.80
CA GLU A 39 11.60 9.01 6.16
C GLU A 39 12.81 9.08 5.22
N PHE A 40 13.97 8.57 5.62
CA PHE A 40 15.15 8.44 4.76
C PHE A 40 14.86 7.59 3.51
N LYS A 41 14.22 6.42 3.68
CA LYS A 41 13.84 5.55 2.56
C LYS A 41 12.87 6.25 1.60
N ARG A 42 11.88 6.98 2.12
CA ARG A 42 10.94 7.76 1.30
C ARG A 42 11.65 8.85 0.50
N GLY A 43 12.56 9.60 1.14
CA GLY A 43 13.38 10.60 0.47
C GLY A 43 14.23 10.00 -0.64
N MET A 44 14.96 8.92 -0.33
CA MET A 44 15.81 8.23 -1.31
C MET A 44 15.01 7.63 -2.49
N MET A 45 13.81 7.09 -2.24
CA MET A 45 12.90 6.62 -3.29
C MET A 45 12.30 7.75 -4.16
N GLY A 46 12.22 8.98 -3.63
CA GLY A 46 11.86 10.17 -4.40
C GLY A 46 13.00 10.56 -5.34
N LEU A 47 14.21 10.66 -4.80
CA LEU A 47 15.43 10.99 -5.56
C LEU A 47 15.70 9.97 -6.67
N GLN A 48 15.58 8.67 -6.40
CA GLN A 48 15.75 7.63 -7.41
C GLN A 48 14.77 7.79 -8.58
N ARG A 49 13.53 8.22 -8.30
CA ARG A 49 12.50 8.45 -9.31
C ARG A 49 12.80 9.66 -10.17
N GLU A 50 13.17 10.78 -9.55
CA GLU A 50 13.60 11.99 -10.28
C GLU A 50 14.83 11.72 -11.14
N PHE A 51 15.82 10.99 -10.60
CA PHE A 51 17.04 10.66 -11.32
C PHE A 51 16.76 9.74 -12.52
N GLN A 52 15.91 8.73 -12.35
CA GLN A 52 15.46 7.86 -13.43
C GLN A 52 14.67 8.63 -14.49
N SER A 53 13.76 9.51 -14.09
CA SER A 53 13.00 10.36 -15.04
C SER A 53 13.90 11.35 -15.79
N ALA A 54 14.90 11.93 -15.14
CA ALA A 54 15.87 12.81 -15.80
C ALA A 54 16.80 12.05 -16.76
N MET A 55 17.06 10.76 -16.51
CA MET A 55 17.83 9.88 -17.40
C MET A 55 16.99 9.30 -18.55
N ASP A 56 15.70 9.06 -18.31
CA ASP A 56 14.74 8.56 -19.32
C ASP A 56 14.19 9.67 -20.24
N ASP A 57 14.43 10.95 -19.95
CA ASP A 57 14.10 12.08 -20.85
C ASP A 57 15.06 12.18 -22.06
N SER A 58 15.82 11.11 -22.34
CA SER A 58 16.42 10.86 -23.65
C SER A 58 15.36 10.17 -24.54
N PRO A 59 14.95 10.74 -25.69
CA PRO A 59 13.79 10.29 -26.45
C PRO A 59 14.06 8.99 -27.20
N SER A 60 13.98 7.85 -26.54
CA SER A 60 13.84 6.53 -27.18
C SER A 60 13.53 5.44 -26.15
N LYS A 61 12.24 5.16 -25.93
CA LYS A 61 11.67 3.78 -25.91
C LYS A 61 10.14 3.81 -25.78
N SER A 62 9.55 3.93 -26.97
CA SER A 62 8.29 3.36 -27.42
C SER A 62 7.68 2.27 -26.53
N SER A 63 6.44 2.51 -26.12
CA SER A 63 5.28 1.65 -26.42
C SER A 63 5.59 0.17 -26.69
N TYR A 64 5.72 -0.65 -25.64
CA TYR A 64 5.54 -2.10 -25.77
C TYR A 64 5.22 -2.69 -24.39
N SER A 65 3.96 -2.65 -23.98
CA SER A 65 3.31 -3.69 -23.15
C SER A 65 1.93 -3.18 -22.71
N ARG A 66 1.01 -3.08 -23.67
CA ARG A 66 -0.42 -2.92 -23.38
C ARG A 66 -1.25 -3.85 -24.26
N THR A 67 -0.79 -5.07 -24.52
CA THR A 67 -1.53 -6.08 -25.31
C THR A 67 -0.94 -7.48 -25.11
N ALA A 68 -1.31 -8.15 -24.02
CA ALA A 68 -1.34 -9.61 -23.86
C ALA A 68 -1.90 -9.87 -22.46
N SER A 69 -3.14 -10.30 -22.27
CA SER A 69 -3.60 -11.64 -22.65
C SER A 69 -5.13 -11.70 -22.62
N THR A 70 -5.73 -11.90 -23.79
CA THR A 70 -7.11 -12.35 -23.93
C THR A 70 -7.04 -13.85 -24.17
N THR A 71 -7.54 -14.66 -23.24
CA THR A 71 -7.81 -16.08 -23.48
C THR A 71 -9.14 -16.44 -22.86
N THR A 72 -10.17 -16.38 -23.70
CA THR A 72 -11.51 -16.95 -23.51
C THR A 72 -11.41 -18.49 -23.57
N PRO A 73 -12.16 -19.22 -22.74
CA PRO A 73 -13.22 -20.05 -23.32
C PRO A 73 -14.55 -19.88 -22.58
N ALA A 74 -15.58 -19.56 -23.35
CA ALA A 74 -16.98 -19.65 -22.95
C ALA A 74 -17.43 -21.11 -23.00
N ALA A 75 -17.99 -21.64 -21.91
CA ALA A 75 -18.94 -22.77 -21.92
C ALA A 75 -19.66 -22.91 -20.56
N SER A 76 -20.83 -22.29 -20.46
CA SER A 76 -22.07 -22.82 -19.86
C SER A 76 -21.99 -23.81 -18.68
N ARG A 77 -22.40 -23.38 -17.47
CA ARG A 77 -23.62 -23.90 -16.79
C ARG A 77 -23.90 -23.22 -15.43
N ARG A 78 -25.04 -22.52 -15.41
CA ARG A 78 -26.00 -22.29 -14.30
C ARG A 78 -25.62 -21.35 -13.12
N PRO A 79 -26.39 -20.26 -12.90
CA PRO A 79 -26.28 -19.42 -11.70
C PRO A 79 -27.01 -20.05 -10.50
N GLU A 80 -26.35 -20.10 -9.34
CA GLU A 80 -27.00 -20.33 -8.04
C GLU A 80 -27.53 -18.99 -7.48
N PRO A 81 -28.78 -18.95 -6.98
CA PRO A 81 -29.43 -17.72 -6.57
C PRO A 81 -29.09 -17.28 -5.14
N LEU A 82 -28.92 -15.96 -5.03
CA LEU A 82 -29.20 -15.04 -3.92
C LEU A 82 -29.63 -15.63 -2.57
N ASP A 83 -28.95 -15.21 -1.50
CA ASP A 83 -29.53 -14.44 -0.39
C ASP A 83 -28.70 -14.67 0.87
N ASP A 84 -27.91 -13.67 1.28
CA ASP A 84 -27.79 -13.26 2.68
C ASP A 84 -26.74 -12.16 2.90
N ARG A 85 -27.22 -11.00 3.37
CA ARG A 85 -26.49 -10.06 4.26
C ARG A 85 -25.48 -9.06 3.68
N MET A 86 -25.68 -8.55 2.46
CA MET A 86 -25.23 -7.19 2.12
C MET A 86 -26.43 -6.24 1.92
N ALA A 87 -27.50 -6.47 2.69
CA ALA A 87 -28.38 -5.39 3.07
C ALA A 87 -27.55 -4.37 3.87
N GLU A 88 -27.77 -3.09 3.58
CA GLU A 88 -27.29 -1.93 4.34
C GLU A 88 -25.94 -1.31 3.96
N VAL A 89 -25.61 -1.20 2.66
CA VAL A 89 -24.85 0.00 2.23
C VAL A 89 -25.86 1.15 2.16
N ARG A 90 -26.18 1.75 3.31
CA ARG A 90 -27.02 2.95 3.41
C ARG A 90 -26.27 4.14 2.82
N ALA A 91 -26.55 4.46 1.56
CA ALA A 91 -26.12 5.71 0.96
C ALA A 91 -26.77 6.89 1.71
N PRO A 92 -26.01 7.96 2.05
CA PRO A 92 -26.56 9.14 2.71
C PRO A 92 -27.68 9.76 1.85
N ARG A 93 -28.84 10.04 2.45
CA ARG A 93 -29.96 10.69 1.75
C ARG A 93 -29.53 12.09 1.30
N PHE A 94 -29.53 12.32 -0.01
CA PHE A 94 -29.44 13.65 -0.61
C PHE A 94 -30.83 14.30 -0.55
N ALA A 95 -30.98 15.35 0.26
CA ALA A 95 -32.21 16.15 0.27
C ALA A 95 -32.16 17.17 -0.87
N PRO A 96 -33.09 17.14 -1.84
CA PRO A 96 -33.14 18.14 -2.90
C PRO A 96 -33.50 19.52 -2.32
N PRO A 97 -32.95 20.63 -2.85
CA PRO A 97 -33.30 21.98 -2.40
C PRO A 97 -34.80 22.23 -2.62
N ALA A 98 -35.43 22.90 -1.65
CA ALA A 98 -36.86 23.22 -1.68
C ALA A 98 -37.23 23.99 -2.94
N ALA A 99 -38.30 23.57 -3.62
CA ALA A 99 -38.81 24.24 -4.81
C ALA A 99 -39.26 25.69 -4.48
N PRO A 100 -39.06 26.65 -5.38
CA PRO A 100 -39.55 28.02 -5.19
C PRO A 100 -41.08 28.05 -5.13
N PRO A 101 -41.69 28.96 -4.33
CA PRO A 101 -43.15 29.08 -4.29
C PRO A 101 -43.65 29.52 -5.66
N HIS A 102 -44.39 28.64 -6.33
CA HIS A 102 -45.25 29.02 -7.45
C HIS A 102 -46.32 29.95 -6.89
N ALA A 103 -46.14 31.26 -7.10
CA ALA A 103 -47.18 32.25 -6.99
C ALA A 103 -47.90 32.28 -8.32
N ASP A 104 -49.14 31.81 -8.38
CA ASP A 104 -50.03 32.13 -9.49
C ASP A 104 -51.49 32.18 -9.01
N SER A 105 -52.01 33.41 -9.09
CA SER A 105 -53.37 33.87 -9.42
C SER A 105 -54.57 33.47 -8.54
#